data_AF-A0A0M2V6N2-F1
#
_entry.id   AF-A0A0M2V6N2-F1
#
_cell.length_a   1.000
_cell.length_b   1.000
_cell.length_c   1.000
_cell.angle_alpha   90.00
_cell.angle_beta   90.00
_cell.angle_gamma   90.00
#
_symmetry.space_group_name_H-M   'P 1'
#
loop_
_entity.id
_entity.type
_entity.pdbx_description
1 polymer ?
#
loop_
_entity_poly.entity_id
_entity_poly.type
_entity_poly.pdbx_seq_one_letter_code
_entity_poly.pdbx_strand_id
1 'polypeptide(L)'
;MLARVVFFALLLLGSYLLLSAWSGVTGPVPQVLKQGAEQALQRQLCQTPVLWRIGQLDPAFVLSAEQAEQAAHNAAAQWNTAFDQELFRYDSLDGFPINFRYDERQQQLLQQALLQRNIQRYDSNIDQRAANLVQQSEQLQRRQREFAVQNQQFAADIAEFNQQAANANQRNLTSLRQQQQHLQQREQQLQQQAQRLNEQQAQLQREHQYLNDTVADRNAMLADQQPLLAAEVGLMEISNGKRSMTIFAYSTPAALQLTLAHEFGHALGLGHTDSSTSVMHYTLNPQQQSLTAEDIDALRLQCGF
;
A
#
# COMPACT_ATOMS: atom_id res chain seq x y z
N MET A 1 -56.06 -12.12 23.63
CA MET A 1 -55.40 -11.97 24.95
C MET A 1 -54.50 -10.74 25.01
N LEU A 2 -53.64 -10.47 24.02
CA LEU A 2 -52.75 -9.29 23.99
C LEU A 2 -53.45 -7.95 24.24
N ALA A 3 -54.58 -7.68 23.57
CA ALA A 3 -55.30 -6.41 23.72
C ALA A 3 -55.80 -6.16 25.15
N ARG A 4 -56.17 -7.21 25.89
CA ARG A 4 -56.57 -7.10 27.30
C ARG A 4 -55.36 -6.81 28.20
N VAL A 5 -54.21 -7.44 27.93
CA VAL A 5 -52.97 -7.20 28.69
C VAL A 5 -52.47 -5.78 28.48
N VAL A 6 -52.49 -5.27 27.23
CA VAL A 6 -52.12 -3.88 26.92
C VAL A 6 -53.08 -2.89 27.59
N PHE A 7 -54.38 -3.17 27.58
CA PHE A 7 -55.37 -2.32 28.24
C PHE A 7 -55.19 -2.26 29.77
N PHE A 8 -54.94 -3.40 30.42
CA PHE A 8 -54.63 -3.42 31.86
C PHE A 8 -53.30 -2.76 32.20
N ALA A 9 -52.27 -2.91 31.35
CA ALA A 9 -50.99 -2.23 31.53
C ALA A 9 -51.14 -0.70 31.42
N LEU A 10 -51.92 -0.21 30.45
CA LEU A 10 -52.20 1.23 30.29
C LEU A 10 -53.03 1.78 31.46
N LEU A 11 -54.00 1.03 31.97
CA LEU A 11 -54.77 1.41 33.17
C LEU A 11 -53.90 1.47 34.42
N LEU A 12 -52.98 0.52 34.60
CA LEU A 12 -52.03 0.50 35.71
C LEU A 12 -51.02 1.65 35.61
N LEU A 13 -50.54 1.95 34.40
CA LEU A 13 -49.64 3.09 34.16
C LEU A 13 -50.36 4.43 34.42
N GLY A 14 -51.59 4.57 33.92
CA GLY A 14 -52.40 5.78 34.10
C GLY A 14 -52.78 6.01 35.56
N SER A 15 -53.14 4.96 36.30
CA SER A 15 -53.41 5.05 37.74
C SER A 15 -52.15 5.36 38.55
N TYR A 16 -51.01 4.76 38.22
CA TYR A 16 -49.72 5.09 38.84
C TYR A 16 -49.32 6.56 38.61
N LEU A 17 -49.49 7.07 37.38
CA LEU A 17 -49.20 8.47 37.05
C LEU A 17 -50.13 9.43 37.81
N LEU A 18 -51.44 9.14 37.89
CA LEU A 18 -52.40 9.92 38.65
C LEU A 18 -52.09 9.93 40.16
N LEU A 19 -51.73 8.79 40.73
CA LEU A 19 -51.34 8.66 42.15
C LEU A 19 -50.01 9.37 42.46
N SER A 20 -49.06 9.34 41.53
CA SER A 20 -47.77 10.04 41.66
C SER A 20 -47.91 11.57 41.57
N ALA A 21 -48.83 12.07 40.74
CA ALA A 21 -49.13 13.49 40.63
C ALA A 21 -49.82 14.06 41.89
N TRP A 22 -50.61 13.25 42.59
CA TRP A 22 -51.35 13.67 43.80
C TRP A 22 -50.51 13.61 45.07
N SER A 23 -49.45 12.79 45.09
CA SER A 23 -48.60 12.60 46.27
C SER A 23 -47.42 13.58 46.34
N GLY A 24 -47.21 14.43 45.33
CA GLY A 24 -46.08 15.38 45.28
C GLY A 24 -44.70 14.70 45.25
N VAL A 25 -44.65 13.38 45.09
CA VAL A 25 -43.41 12.60 45.04
C VAL A 25 -42.88 12.64 43.61
N THR A 26 -42.14 13.70 43.27
CA THR A 26 -41.24 13.69 42.10
C THR A 26 -39.98 12.90 42.48
N GLY A 27 -40.15 11.62 42.79
CA GLY A 27 -39.05 10.70 43.01
C GLY A 27 -38.33 10.44 41.67
N PRO A 28 -37.00 10.28 41.67
CA PRO A 28 -36.29 9.86 40.46
C PRO A 28 -36.89 8.54 39.95
N VAL A 29 -37.12 8.44 38.64
CA VAL A 29 -37.56 7.17 38.01
C VAL A 29 -36.65 6.05 38.52
N PRO A 30 -37.21 4.95 39.07
CA PRO A 30 -36.43 3.82 39.57
C PRO A 30 -35.37 3.41 38.56
N GLN A 31 -34.12 3.26 39.01
CA GLN A 31 -32.97 2.99 38.14
C GLN A 31 -33.19 1.77 37.23
N VAL A 32 -33.92 0.77 37.71
CA VAL A 32 -34.34 -0.42 36.96
C VAL A 32 -35.23 -0.10 35.76
N LEU A 33 -36.13 0.88 35.88
CA LEU A 33 -37.00 1.31 34.78
C LEU A 33 -36.23 2.15 33.75
N LYS A 34 -35.26 2.96 34.19
CA LYS A 34 -34.35 3.67 33.28
C LYS A 34 -33.49 2.68 32.49
N GLN A 35 -32.86 1.74 33.18
CA GLN A 35 -32.05 0.68 32.58
C GLN A 35 -32.87 -0.20 31.63
N GLY A 36 -34.10 -0.57 32.01
CA GLY A 36 -34.99 -1.34 31.14
C GLY A 36 -35.41 -0.58 29.88
N ALA A 37 -35.66 0.73 29.98
CA ALA A 37 -35.97 1.58 28.83
C ALA A 37 -34.76 1.79 27.92
N GLU A 38 -33.57 1.99 28.49
CA GLU A 38 -32.30 2.08 27.76
C GLU A 38 -32.00 0.78 27.00
N GLN A 39 -32.13 -0.38 27.65
CA GLN A 39 -31.96 -1.69 27.03
C GLN A 39 -32.97 -1.98 25.92
N ALA A 40 -34.25 -1.60 26.12
CA ALA A 40 -35.28 -1.78 25.10
C ALA A 40 -35.04 -0.88 23.88
N LEU A 41 -34.66 0.37 24.10
CA LEU A 41 -34.28 1.31 23.03
C LEU A 41 -33.05 0.81 22.27
N GLN A 42 -32.04 0.32 22.98
CA GLN A 42 -30.80 -0.19 22.41
C GLN A 42 -31.03 -1.45 21.55
N ARG A 43 -31.88 -2.38 22.01
CA ARG A 43 -32.34 -3.51 21.18
C ARG A 43 -33.10 -3.06 19.94
N GLN A 44 -33.96 -2.06 20.07
CA GLN A 44 -34.75 -1.57 18.95
C GLN A 44 -33.90 -0.83 17.90
N LEU A 45 -32.83 -0.16 18.33
CA LEU A 45 -31.84 0.45 17.44
C LEU A 45 -31.07 -0.59 16.63
N CYS A 46 -30.82 -1.78 17.19
CA CYS A 46 -30.18 -2.88 16.47
C CYS A 46 -31.15 -3.72 15.61
N GLN A 47 -32.47 -3.53 15.77
CA GLN A 47 -33.50 -4.20 14.97
C GLN A 47 -34.01 -3.34 13.80
N THR A 48 -33.67 -2.05 13.79
CA THR A 48 -34.06 -1.13 12.73
C THR A 48 -32.88 -0.95 11.78
N PRO A 49 -33.01 -1.27 10.49
CA PRO A 49 -31.92 -1.09 9.53
C PRO A 49 -31.44 0.36 9.50
N VAL A 50 -30.13 0.56 9.57
CA VAL A 50 -29.52 1.86 9.35
C VAL A 50 -29.50 2.12 7.84
N LEU A 51 -30.25 3.13 7.42
CA LEU A 51 -30.35 3.51 6.02
C LEU A 51 -29.14 4.35 5.60
N TRP A 52 -28.55 4.06 4.46
CA TRP A 52 -27.39 4.79 3.93
C TRP A 52 -27.53 5.08 2.43
N ARG A 53 -26.80 6.09 1.95
CA ARG A 53 -26.65 6.41 0.53
C ARG A 53 -25.32 7.07 0.24
N ILE A 54 -24.93 7.08 -1.02
CA ILE A 54 -23.84 7.93 -1.46
C ILE A 54 -24.29 9.39 -1.48
N GLY A 55 -23.49 10.24 -0.84
CA GLY A 55 -23.68 11.69 -0.74
C GLY A 55 -22.88 12.42 -1.82
N GLN A 56 -22.15 13.45 -1.41
CA GLN A 56 -21.26 14.18 -2.31
C GLN A 56 -20.02 13.35 -2.62
N LEU A 57 -19.66 13.24 -3.91
CA LEU A 57 -18.36 12.71 -4.32
C LEU A 57 -17.51 13.84 -4.88
N ASP A 58 -16.37 14.09 -4.24
CA ASP A 58 -15.35 14.97 -4.80
C ASP A 58 -14.72 14.31 -6.05
N PRO A 59 -14.79 14.94 -7.24
CA PRO A 59 -14.21 14.40 -8.48
C PRO A 59 -12.70 14.13 -8.38
N ALA A 60 -11.99 14.77 -7.45
CA ALA A 60 -10.55 14.58 -7.24
C ALA A 60 -10.17 13.14 -6.82
N PHE A 61 -11.11 12.34 -6.31
CA PHE A 61 -10.87 10.92 -6.03
C PHE A 61 -10.81 10.04 -7.28
N VAL A 62 -11.31 10.52 -8.42
CA VAL A 62 -11.46 9.70 -9.64
C VAL A 62 -12.25 8.41 -9.35
N LEU A 63 -13.29 8.53 -8.53
CA LEU A 63 -14.19 7.46 -8.10
C LEU A 63 -15.57 7.68 -8.71
N SER A 64 -16.10 6.70 -9.44
CA SER A 64 -17.47 6.79 -9.94
C SER A 64 -18.49 6.54 -8.83
N ALA A 65 -19.71 7.07 -8.99
CA ALA A 65 -20.79 6.82 -8.04
C ALA A 65 -21.09 5.32 -7.89
N GLU A 66 -21.05 4.56 -8.99
CA GLU A 66 -21.23 3.10 -8.99
C GLU A 66 -20.13 2.39 -8.18
N GLN A 67 -18.87 2.79 -8.34
CA GLN A 67 -17.76 2.22 -7.58
C GLN A 67 -17.89 2.52 -6.07
N ALA A 68 -18.26 3.75 -5.72
CA ALA A 68 -18.49 4.14 -4.33
C ALA A 68 -19.66 3.36 -3.72
N GLU A 69 -20.78 3.25 -4.45
CA GLU A 69 -21.95 2.51 -3.99
C GLU A 69 -21.65 1.02 -3.84
N GLN A 70 -20.95 0.41 -4.80
CA GLN A 70 -20.56 -0.99 -4.72
C GLN A 70 -19.65 -1.27 -3.50
N ALA A 71 -18.68 -0.39 -3.23
CA ALA A 71 -17.82 -0.53 -2.06
C ALA A 71 -18.61 -0.44 -0.75
N ALA A 72 -19.58 0.49 -0.67
CA ALA A 72 -20.45 0.64 0.49
C ALA A 72 -21.41 -0.55 0.66
N HIS A 73 -21.98 -1.08 -0.42
CA HIS A 73 -22.78 -2.32 -0.39
C HIS A 73 -21.96 -3.48 0.14
N ASN A 74 -20.73 -3.68 -0.35
CA ASN A 74 -19.87 -4.77 0.10
C ASN A 74 -19.52 -4.63 1.60
N ALA A 75 -19.25 -3.41 2.06
CA ALA A 75 -18.95 -3.13 3.46
C ALA A 75 -20.17 -3.37 4.37
N ALA A 76 -21.35 -2.86 3.99
CA ALA A 76 -22.61 -3.09 4.68
C ALA A 76 -22.99 -4.58 4.72
N ALA A 77 -22.78 -5.30 3.60
CA ALA A 77 -23.09 -6.72 3.49
C ALA A 77 -22.27 -7.59 4.45
N GLN A 78 -21.04 -7.19 4.81
CA GLN A 78 -20.24 -7.92 5.80
C GLN A 78 -20.95 -7.96 7.17
N TRP A 79 -21.44 -6.81 7.63
CA TRP A 79 -22.22 -6.72 8.86
C TRP A 79 -23.54 -7.48 8.75
N ASN A 80 -24.29 -7.31 7.65
CA ASN A 80 -25.55 -8.01 7.48
C ASN A 80 -25.39 -9.54 7.49
N THR A 81 -24.37 -10.04 6.79
CA THR A 81 -24.08 -11.47 6.68
C THR A 81 -23.62 -12.05 8.02
N ALA A 82 -22.79 -11.32 8.78
CA ALA A 82 -22.29 -11.79 10.07
C ALA A 82 -23.40 -12.04 11.11
N PHE A 83 -24.54 -11.35 10.97
CA PHE A 83 -25.67 -11.42 11.90
C PHE A 83 -26.93 -12.08 11.31
N ASP A 84 -26.90 -12.47 10.03
CA ASP A 84 -28.07 -12.94 9.27
C ASP A 84 -29.28 -11.99 9.41
N GLN A 85 -29.00 -10.68 9.41
CA GLN A 85 -29.97 -9.60 9.64
C GLN A 85 -29.65 -8.42 8.73
N GLU A 86 -30.68 -7.67 8.34
CA GLU A 86 -30.50 -6.45 7.55
C GLU A 86 -30.19 -5.27 8.48
N LEU A 87 -28.95 -5.22 9.00
CA LEU A 87 -28.47 -4.12 9.83
C LEU A 87 -28.31 -2.82 9.03
N PHE A 88 -28.01 -2.93 7.73
CA PHE A 88 -27.88 -1.83 6.80
C PHE A 88 -28.71 -2.04 5.55
N ARG A 89 -29.35 -0.97 5.08
CA ARG A 89 -30.10 -0.94 3.83
C ARG A 89 -29.79 0.32 3.04
N TYR A 90 -29.59 0.19 1.73
CA TYR A 90 -29.46 1.34 0.85
C TYR A 90 -30.82 2.03 0.67
N ASP A 91 -30.84 3.35 0.84
CA ASP A 91 -32.00 4.19 0.55
C ASP A 91 -31.55 5.55 0.02
N SER A 92 -31.84 5.83 -1.25
CA SER A 92 -31.35 7.03 -1.95
C SER A 92 -31.95 8.35 -1.44
N LEU A 93 -33.02 8.31 -0.64
CA LEU A 93 -33.72 9.49 -0.15
C LEU A 93 -33.44 9.70 1.34
N ASP A 94 -33.77 8.71 2.16
CA ASP A 94 -33.77 8.78 3.62
C ASP A 94 -32.48 8.25 4.25
N GLY A 95 -31.60 7.64 3.45
CA GLY A 95 -30.29 7.19 3.87
C GLY A 95 -29.41 8.34 4.34
N PHE A 96 -28.60 8.08 5.38
CA PHE A 96 -27.57 9.03 5.77
C PHE A 96 -26.51 9.15 4.67
N PRO A 97 -25.94 10.34 4.44
CA PRO A 97 -24.98 10.53 3.36
C PRO A 97 -23.60 9.98 3.72
N ILE A 98 -23.02 9.23 2.80
CA ILE A 98 -21.60 8.89 2.75
C ILE A 98 -20.93 9.84 1.75
N ASN A 99 -20.22 10.83 2.28
CA ASN A 99 -19.53 11.85 1.47
C ASN A 99 -18.07 11.47 1.27
N PHE A 100 -17.51 11.87 0.13
CA PHE A 100 -16.09 11.74 -0.18
C PHE A 100 -15.51 13.14 -0.30
N ARG A 101 -14.62 13.52 0.62
CA ARG A 101 -14.02 14.86 0.67
C ARG A 101 -12.51 14.76 0.57
N TYR A 102 -11.96 15.19 -0.56
CA TYR A 102 -10.53 15.11 -0.81
C TYR A 102 -9.81 16.15 0.06
N ASP A 103 -8.86 15.70 0.88
CA ASP A 103 -8.03 16.61 1.69
C ASP A 103 -6.56 16.18 1.74
N GLU A 104 -5.81 16.79 2.66
CA GLU A 104 -4.38 16.54 2.86
C GLU A 104 -4.04 15.06 3.06
N ARG A 105 -4.94 14.25 3.62
CA ARG A 105 -4.73 12.81 3.81
C ARG A 105 -4.62 12.08 2.47
N GLN A 106 -5.54 12.35 1.54
CA GLN A 106 -5.48 11.76 0.20
C GLN A 106 -4.24 12.27 -0.56
N GLN A 107 -3.89 13.55 -0.40
CA GLN A 107 -2.66 14.12 -1.01
C GLN A 107 -1.41 13.38 -0.53
N GLN A 108 -1.29 13.14 0.77
CA GLN A 108 -0.16 12.42 1.37
C GLN A 108 -0.08 10.97 0.87
N LEU A 109 -1.20 10.25 0.80
CA LEU A 109 -1.24 8.90 0.23
C LEU A 109 -0.73 8.87 -1.22
N LEU A 110 -1.18 9.82 -2.05
CA LEU A 110 -0.76 9.90 -3.45
C LEU A 110 0.72 10.27 -3.61
N GLN A 111 1.23 11.20 -2.79
CA GLN A 111 2.64 11.58 -2.77
C GLN A 111 3.52 10.39 -2.37
N GLN A 112 3.13 9.65 -1.34
CA GLN A 112 3.88 8.47 -0.91
C GLN A 112 3.85 7.36 -1.95
N ALA A 113 2.70 7.11 -2.59
CA ALA A 113 2.59 6.15 -3.69
C ALA A 113 3.47 6.54 -4.89
N LEU A 114 3.57 7.84 -5.20
CA LEU A 114 4.48 8.34 -6.23
C LEU A 114 5.94 8.11 -5.85
N LEU A 115 6.33 8.45 -4.62
CA LEU A 115 7.68 8.23 -4.10
C LEU A 115 8.06 6.75 -4.17
N GLN A 116 7.17 5.86 -3.73
CA GLN A 116 7.40 4.41 -3.76
C GLN A 116 7.59 3.90 -5.20
N ARG A 117 6.76 4.36 -6.15
CA ARG A 117 6.94 4.01 -7.57
C ARG A 117 8.26 4.53 -8.14
N ASN A 118 8.70 5.72 -7.71
CA ASN A 118 9.99 6.25 -8.14
C ASN A 118 11.12 5.37 -7.61
N ILE A 119 11.13 5.05 -6.31
CA ILE A 119 12.12 4.15 -5.71
C ILE A 119 12.18 2.80 -6.44
N GLN A 120 11.02 2.18 -6.72
CA GLN A 120 10.97 0.91 -7.47
C GLN A 120 11.59 0.99 -8.86
N ARG A 121 11.44 2.12 -9.56
CA ARG A 121 12.09 2.35 -10.86
C ARG A 121 13.61 2.49 -10.71
N TYR A 122 14.08 3.17 -9.68
CA TYR A 122 15.51 3.24 -9.36
C TYR A 122 16.07 1.86 -9.06
N ASP A 123 15.41 1.08 -8.20
CA ASP A 123 15.84 -0.27 -7.83
C ASP A 123 15.96 -1.17 -9.07
N SER A 124 14.92 -1.18 -9.93
CA SER A 124 14.94 -1.94 -11.18
C SER A 124 16.08 -1.51 -12.11
N ASN A 125 16.38 -0.20 -12.18
CA ASN A 125 17.46 0.32 -13.01
C ASN A 125 18.84 -0.05 -12.45
N ILE A 126 19.01 0.07 -11.14
CA ILE A 126 20.23 -0.28 -10.41
C ILE A 126 20.54 -1.76 -10.61
N ASP A 127 19.56 -2.64 -10.39
CA ASP A 127 19.72 -4.09 -10.54
C ASP A 127 20.15 -4.47 -11.96
N GLN A 128 19.47 -3.93 -12.98
CA GLN A 128 19.81 -4.19 -14.38
C GLN A 128 21.23 -3.71 -14.73
N ARG A 129 21.61 -2.51 -14.29
CA ARG A 129 22.94 -1.95 -14.57
C ARG A 129 24.04 -2.67 -13.82
N ALA A 130 23.80 -3.05 -12.57
CA ALA A 130 24.74 -3.83 -11.77
C ALA A 130 25.03 -5.19 -12.43
N ALA A 131 23.99 -5.90 -12.89
CA ALA A 131 24.15 -7.15 -13.61
C ALA A 131 24.95 -6.97 -14.92
N ASN A 132 24.65 -5.93 -15.70
CA ASN A 132 25.40 -5.61 -16.91
C ASN A 132 26.87 -5.29 -16.64
N LEU A 133 27.16 -4.52 -15.58
CA LEU A 133 28.52 -4.18 -15.18
C LEU A 133 29.34 -5.42 -14.80
N VAL A 134 28.75 -6.36 -14.04
CA VAL A 134 29.39 -7.63 -13.71
C VAL A 134 29.73 -8.40 -15.00
N GLN A 135 28.77 -8.55 -15.90
CA GLN A 135 28.96 -9.29 -17.15
C GLN A 135 30.02 -8.65 -18.06
N GLN A 136 30.05 -7.32 -18.15
CA GLN A 136 31.06 -6.61 -18.95
C GLN A 136 32.45 -6.65 -18.30
N SER A 137 32.53 -6.56 -16.98
CA SER A 137 33.78 -6.68 -16.21
C SER A 137 34.42 -8.05 -16.43
N GLU A 138 33.65 -9.13 -16.33
CA GLU A 138 34.14 -10.48 -16.62
C GLU A 138 34.62 -10.64 -18.07
N GLN A 139 33.91 -10.02 -19.02
CA GLN A 139 34.29 -10.05 -20.43
C GLN A 139 35.60 -9.30 -20.66
N LEU A 140 35.78 -8.13 -20.03
CA LEU A 140 37.02 -7.36 -20.10
C LEU A 140 38.18 -8.15 -19.48
N GLN A 141 37.99 -8.78 -18.33
CA GLN A 141 38.99 -9.63 -17.69
C GLN A 141 39.40 -10.81 -18.60
N ARG A 142 38.45 -11.45 -19.28
CA ARG A 142 38.75 -12.50 -20.28
C ARG A 142 39.64 -11.95 -21.41
N ARG A 143 39.26 -10.81 -22.01
CA ARG A 143 40.04 -10.19 -23.10
C ARG A 143 41.43 -9.72 -22.65
N GLN A 144 41.56 -9.24 -21.42
CA GLN A 144 42.86 -8.85 -20.84
C GLN A 144 43.77 -10.07 -20.69
N ARG A 145 43.25 -11.22 -20.25
CA ARG A 145 44.01 -12.48 -20.20
C ARG A 145 44.44 -12.95 -21.59
N GLU A 146 43.53 -12.91 -22.56
CA GLU A 146 43.84 -13.26 -23.96
C GLU A 146 44.94 -12.35 -24.53
N PHE A 147 44.83 -11.03 -24.30
CA PHE A 147 45.84 -10.07 -24.72
C PHE A 147 47.20 -10.34 -24.06
N ALA A 148 47.23 -10.67 -22.76
CA ALA A 148 48.47 -11.01 -22.08
C ALA A 148 49.17 -12.21 -22.71
N VAL A 149 48.41 -13.26 -23.08
CA VAL A 149 48.94 -14.43 -23.79
C VAL A 149 49.48 -14.05 -25.18
N GLN A 150 48.74 -13.24 -25.95
CA GLN A 150 49.17 -12.78 -27.27
C GLN A 150 50.46 -11.95 -27.20
N ASN A 151 50.60 -11.13 -26.17
CA ASN A 151 51.77 -10.30 -25.95
C ASN A 151 53.00 -11.13 -25.55
N GLN A 152 52.80 -12.18 -24.74
CA GLN A 152 53.86 -13.14 -24.42
C GLN A 152 54.33 -13.92 -25.66
N GLN A 153 53.39 -14.36 -26.50
CA GLN A 153 53.70 -15.02 -27.77
C GLN A 153 54.47 -14.08 -28.71
N PHE A 154 54.03 -12.83 -28.86
CA PHE A 154 54.71 -11.84 -29.68
C PHE A 154 56.15 -11.58 -29.20
N ALA A 155 56.37 -11.51 -27.87
CA ALA A 155 57.71 -11.38 -27.31
C ALA A 155 58.61 -12.58 -27.65
N ALA A 156 58.06 -13.80 -27.64
CA ALA A 156 58.77 -15.01 -28.06
C ALA A 156 59.10 -14.98 -29.56
N ASP A 157 58.17 -14.56 -30.41
CA ASP A 157 58.37 -14.47 -31.86
C ASP A 157 59.46 -13.43 -32.22
N ILE A 158 59.50 -12.30 -31.49
CA ILE A 158 60.56 -11.30 -31.62
C ILE A 158 61.93 -11.88 -31.21
N ALA A 159 61.98 -12.65 -30.12
CA ALA A 159 63.21 -13.30 -29.68
C ALA A 159 63.72 -14.33 -30.70
N GLU A 160 62.82 -15.13 -31.27
CA GLU A 160 63.14 -16.08 -32.33
C GLU A 160 63.63 -15.37 -33.60
N PHE A 161 62.92 -14.33 -34.04
CA PHE A 161 63.34 -13.51 -35.19
C PHE A 161 64.74 -12.92 -34.99
N ASN A 162 65.06 -12.39 -33.80
CA ASN A 162 66.38 -11.85 -33.49
C ASN A 162 67.49 -12.92 -33.57
N GLN A 163 67.21 -14.15 -33.13
CA GLN A 163 68.15 -15.27 -33.27
C GLN A 163 68.36 -15.68 -34.73
N GLN A 164 67.28 -15.72 -35.52
CA GLN A 164 67.34 -16.04 -36.95
C GLN A 164 68.11 -14.96 -37.73
N ALA A 165 67.85 -13.68 -37.43
CA ALA A 165 68.53 -12.55 -38.05
C ALA A 165 70.04 -12.53 -37.77
N ALA A 166 70.46 -12.94 -36.56
CA ALA A 166 71.88 -13.01 -36.19
C ALA A 166 72.67 -14.08 -36.98
N ASN A 167 72.01 -15.16 -37.43
CA ASN A 167 72.63 -16.30 -38.12
C ASN A 167 72.35 -16.32 -39.64
N ALA A 168 71.94 -15.18 -40.21
CA ALA A 168 71.40 -15.12 -41.56
C ALA A 168 72.47 -14.98 -42.66
N ASN A 169 72.31 -15.75 -43.75
CA ASN A 169 73.14 -15.66 -44.96
C ASN A 169 72.41 -14.85 -46.05
N GLN A 170 73.11 -14.39 -47.10
CA GLN A 170 72.54 -13.57 -48.20
C GLN A 170 71.27 -14.15 -48.86
N ARG A 171 71.09 -15.48 -48.89
CA ARG A 171 69.88 -16.13 -49.46
C ARG A 171 68.63 -15.99 -48.59
N ASN A 172 68.76 -15.64 -47.30
CA ASN A 172 67.66 -15.54 -46.33
C ASN A 172 67.12 -14.11 -46.16
N LEU A 173 67.72 -13.12 -46.84
CA LEU A 173 67.38 -11.70 -46.64
C LEU A 173 65.92 -11.37 -47.01
N THR A 174 65.37 -12.01 -48.04
CA THR A 174 63.99 -11.74 -48.47
C THR A 174 62.96 -12.28 -47.47
N SER A 175 63.16 -13.49 -46.94
CA SER A 175 62.25 -14.08 -45.95
C SER A 175 62.28 -13.33 -44.62
N LEU A 176 63.47 -12.90 -44.18
CA LEU A 176 63.61 -12.10 -42.96
C LEU A 176 62.91 -10.73 -43.08
N ARG A 177 62.97 -10.07 -44.25
CA ARG A 177 62.22 -8.83 -44.49
C ARG A 177 60.71 -9.05 -44.41
N GLN A 178 60.20 -10.15 -44.98
CA GLN A 178 58.78 -10.48 -44.90
C GLN A 178 58.34 -10.75 -43.45
N GLN A 179 59.14 -11.51 -42.69
CA GLN A 179 58.86 -11.79 -41.29
C GLN A 179 58.91 -10.52 -40.42
N GLN A 180 59.87 -9.61 -40.68
CA GLN A 180 59.93 -8.31 -40.03
C GLN A 180 58.65 -7.48 -40.29
N GLN A 181 58.17 -7.43 -41.53
CA GLN A 181 56.93 -6.72 -41.87
C GLN A 181 55.72 -7.34 -41.15
N HIS A 182 55.65 -8.67 -41.05
CA HIS A 182 54.57 -9.34 -40.33
C HIS A 182 54.59 -9.01 -38.83
N LEU A 183 55.78 -9.01 -38.20
CA LEU A 183 55.94 -8.63 -36.79
C LEU A 183 55.55 -7.16 -36.55
N GLN A 184 55.90 -6.25 -37.46
CA GLN A 184 55.48 -4.84 -37.38
C GLN A 184 53.95 -4.68 -37.49
N GLN A 185 53.30 -5.42 -38.40
CA GLN A 185 51.83 -5.40 -38.50
C GLN A 185 51.17 -5.93 -37.22
N ARG A 186 51.71 -7.01 -36.65
CA ARG A 186 51.21 -7.59 -35.41
C ARG A 186 51.43 -6.68 -34.20
N GLU A 187 52.55 -5.96 -34.14
CA GLU A 187 52.79 -4.91 -33.14
C GLU A 187 51.68 -3.83 -33.19
N GLN A 188 51.38 -3.32 -34.39
CA GLN A 188 50.32 -2.32 -34.57
C GLN A 188 48.95 -2.85 -34.14
N GLN A 189 48.63 -4.11 -34.46
CA GLN A 189 47.39 -4.75 -34.03
C GLN A 189 47.28 -4.85 -32.51
N LEU A 190 48.36 -5.27 -31.83
CA LEU A 190 48.42 -5.36 -30.37
C LEU A 190 48.32 -3.98 -29.71
N GLN A 191 48.95 -2.95 -30.28
CA GLN A 191 48.83 -1.57 -29.80
C GLN A 191 47.38 -1.07 -29.88
N GLN A 192 46.69 -1.30 -31.00
CA GLN A 192 45.28 -0.94 -31.14
C GLN A 192 44.39 -1.73 -30.18
N GLN A 193 44.69 -3.01 -29.95
CA GLN A 193 43.95 -3.83 -28.98
C GLN A 193 44.15 -3.31 -27.55
N ALA A 194 45.37 -2.92 -27.18
CA ALA A 194 45.65 -2.31 -25.88
C ALA A 194 44.85 -1.01 -25.67
N GLN A 195 44.79 -0.15 -26.69
CA GLN A 195 43.97 1.07 -26.66
C GLN A 195 42.49 0.75 -26.43
N ARG A 196 41.92 -0.19 -27.18
CA ARG A 196 40.51 -0.62 -27.01
C ARG A 196 40.23 -1.18 -25.62
N LEU A 197 41.14 -1.97 -25.05
CA LEU A 197 40.98 -2.51 -23.69
C LEU A 197 41.03 -1.39 -22.63
N ASN A 198 41.92 -0.42 -22.79
CA ASN A 198 42.00 0.75 -21.90
C ASN A 198 40.73 1.61 -21.98
N GLU A 199 40.19 1.83 -23.19
CA GLU A 199 38.94 2.55 -23.40
C GLU A 199 37.75 1.83 -22.74
N GLN A 200 37.66 0.51 -22.90
CA GLN A 200 36.64 -0.32 -22.23
C GLN A 200 36.77 -0.27 -20.71
N GLN A 201 37.99 -0.34 -20.17
CA GLN A 201 38.23 -0.19 -18.73
C GLN A 201 37.75 1.17 -18.22
N ALA A 202 38.08 2.25 -18.94
CA ALA A 202 37.65 3.60 -18.58
C ALA A 202 36.14 3.78 -18.68
N GLN A 203 35.48 3.14 -19.67
CA GLN A 203 34.02 3.13 -19.78
C GLN A 203 33.38 2.45 -18.58
N LEU A 204 33.83 1.25 -18.20
CA LEU A 204 33.29 0.54 -17.04
C LEU A 204 33.47 1.33 -15.74
N GLN A 205 34.60 2.04 -15.59
CA GLN A 205 34.81 2.90 -14.44
C GLN A 205 33.78 4.05 -14.38
N ARG A 206 33.46 4.68 -15.52
CA ARG A 206 32.42 5.72 -15.57
C ARG A 206 31.03 5.15 -15.29
N GLU A 207 30.71 3.97 -15.82
CA GLU A 207 29.44 3.30 -15.56
C GLU A 207 29.30 2.92 -14.08
N HIS A 208 30.38 2.47 -13.44
CA HIS A 208 30.39 2.19 -12.00
C HIS A 208 30.16 3.47 -11.18
N GLN A 209 30.79 4.60 -11.54
CA GLN A 209 30.56 5.86 -10.85
C GLN A 209 29.10 6.31 -11.00
N TYR A 210 28.56 6.26 -12.23
CA TYR A 210 27.17 6.59 -12.49
C TYR A 210 26.19 5.71 -11.70
N LEU A 211 26.48 4.41 -11.57
CA LEU A 211 25.67 3.51 -10.75
C LEU A 211 25.73 3.91 -9.27
N ASN A 212 26.91 4.24 -8.74
CA ASN A 212 27.05 4.72 -7.37
C ASN A 212 26.25 6.01 -7.13
N ASP A 213 26.31 6.97 -8.06
CA ASP A 213 25.54 8.21 -7.97
C ASP A 213 24.02 7.91 -8.00
N THR A 214 23.59 6.99 -8.86
CA THR A 214 22.17 6.55 -8.93
C THR A 214 21.71 5.88 -7.63
N VAL A 215 22.57 5.09 -6.99
CA VAL A 215 22.31 4.50 -5.67
C VAL A 215 22.22 5.57 -4.59
N ALA A 216 23.08 6.59 -4.64
CA ALA A 216 23.03 7.71 -3.71
C ALA A 216 21.72 8.52 -3.84
N ASP A 217 21.31 8.83 -5.08
CA ASP A 217 20.04 9.48 -5.37
C ASP A 217 18.85 8.66 -4.84
N ARG A 218 18.86 7.34 -5.06
CA ARG A 218 17.85 6.43 -4.50
C ARG A 218 17.81 6.51 -2.99
N ASN A 219 18.98 6.45 -2.33
CA ASN A 219 19.06 6.46 -0.87
C ASN A 219 18.60 7.80 -0.27
N ALA A 220 18.81 8.92 -0.96
CA ALA A 220 18.30 10.22 -0.55
C ALA A 220 16.75 10.25 -0.53
N MET A 221 16.09 9.58 -1.48
CA MET A 221 14.62 9.47 -1.51
C MET A 221 14.03 8.69 -0.32
N LEU A 222 14.81 7.80 0.29
CA LEU A 222 14.37 7.06 1.49
C LEU A 222 14.35 7.95 2.73
N ALA A 223 15.18 9.00 2.79
CA ALA A 223 15.18 9.95 3.90
C ALA A 223 13.90 10.80 3.94
N ASP A 224 13.27 11.02 2.78
CA ASP A 224 12.01 11.77 2.63
C ASP A 224 10.76 10.93 2.95
N GLN A 225 10.92 9.65 3.29
CA GLN A 225 9.80 8.80 3.69
C GLN A 225 9.29 9.20 5.08
N GLN A 226 8.28 10.06 5.12
CA GLN A 226 7.50 10.24 6.34
C GLN A 226 6.60 9.01 6.55
N PRO A 227 6.50 8.50 7.80
CA PRO A 227 5.51 7.49 8.10
C PRO A 227 4.13 8.07 7.81
N LEU A 228 3.26 7.27 7.18
CA LEU A 228 1.86 7.61 7.16
C LEU A 228 1.44 7.70 8.62
N LEU A 229 1.03 8.89 9.06
CA LEU A 229 0.26 8.99 10.28
C LEU A 229 -0.93 8.04 10.07
N ALA A 230 -1.21 7.21 11.07
CA ALA A 230 -2.45 6.46 11.16
C ALA A 230 -3.61 7.44 11.40
N ALA A 231 -3.81 8.35 10.45
CA ALA A 231 -4.93 9.26 10.44
C ALA A 231 -6.15 8.42 10.08
N GLU A 232 -7.22 8.57 10.86
CA GLU A 232 -8.53 8.06 10.48
C GLU A 232 -8.87 8.64 9.11
N VAL A 233 -8.95 7.77 8.10
CA VAL A 233 -9.23 8.14 6.70
C VAL A 233 -10.73 8.15 6.40
N GLY A 234 -11.54 7.72 7.37
CA GLY A 234 -12.99 7.88 7.43
C GLY A 234 -13.38 8.58 8.73
N LEU A 235 -14.61 9.07 8.79
CA LEU A 235 -15.23 9.56 10.02
C LEU A 235 -16.74 9.38 9.96
N MET A 236 -17.27 8.66 10.95
CA MET A 236 -18.68 8.55 11.23
C MET A 236 -19.10 9.56 12.31
N GLU A 237 -19.91 10.55 11.93
CA GLU A 237 -20.49 11.51 12.86
C GLU A 237 -21.94 11.16 13.20
N ILE A 238 -22.26 11.10 14.49
CA ILE A 238 -23.61 10.90 15.00
C ILE A 238 -23.97 12.05 15.94
N SER A 239 -24.85 12.96 15.50
CA SER A 239 -25.28 14.12 16.27
C SER A 239 -26.80 14.27 16.25
N ASN A 240 -27.41 14.37 17.43
CA ASN A 240 -28.87 14.47 17.61
C ASN A 240 -29.65 13.39 16.83
N GLY A 241 -29.13 12.16 16.80
CA GLY A 241 -29.72 11.04 16.07
C GLY A 241 -29.52 11.06 14.54
N LYS A 242 -28.89 12.10 13.99
CA LYS A 242 -28.52 12.18 12.58
C LYS A 242 -27.12 11.62 12.38
N ARG A 243 -26.98 10.80 11.34
CA ARG A 243 -25.72 10.19 10.92
C ARG A 243 -25.18 10.94 9.70
N SER A 244 -23.86 11.05 9.59
CA SER A 244 -23.15 11.43 8.37
C SER A 244 -21.78 10.77 8.36
N MET A 245 -21.39 10.17 7.25
CA MET A 245 -20.08 9.58 7.09
C MET A 245 -19.27 10.40 6.09
N THR A 246 -17.99 10.64 6.37
CA THR A 246 -17.07 11.27 5.42
C THR A 246 -15.83 10.42 5.23
N ILE A 247 -15.56 10.03 3.99
CA ILE A 247 -14.33 9.37 3.57
C ILE A 247 -13.38 10.43 3.03
N PHE A 248 -12.18 10.48 3.60
CA PHE A 248 -11.18 11.51 3.28
C PHE A 248 -10.05 10.98 2.43
N ALA A 249 -9.73 9.69 2.55
CA ALA A 249 -8.66 9.09 1.81
C ALA A 249 -8.84 7.57 1.63
N TYR A 250 -8.31 7.01 0.54
CA TYR A 250 -8.12 5.57 0.38
C TYR A 250 -7.00 5.32 -0.65
N SER A 251 -6.30 4.20 -0.48
CA SER A 251 -5.19 3.80 -1.37
C SER A 251 -5.60 2.79 -2.44
N THR A 252 -6.57 1.92 -2.14
CA THR A 252 -7.07 0.86 -3.03
C THR A 252 -8.57 0.64 -2.81
N PRO A 253 -9.29 -0.01 -3.75
CA PRO A 253 -10.69 -0.38 -3.54
C PRO A 253 -10.93 -1.26 -2.29
N ALA A 254 -9.98 -2.16 -1.98
CA ALA A 254 -10.06 -2.99 -0.78
C ALA A 254 -9.89 -2.15 0.50
N ALA A 255 -8.96 -1.18 0.50
CA ALA A 255 -8.80 -0.25 1.61
C ALA A 255 -10.05 0.63 1.80
N LEU A 256 -10.68 1.09 0.71
CA LEU A 256 -11.94 1.82 0.78
C LEU A 256 -13.05 0.98 1.42
N GLN A 257 -13.21 -0.27 0.98
CA GLN A 257 -14.22 -1.17 1.55
C GLN A 257 -13.96 -1.45 3.04
N LEU A 258 -12.70 -1.60 3.44
CA LEU A 258 -12.33 -1.78 4.85
C LEU A 258 -12.67 -0.54 5.69
N THR A 259 -12.32 0.66 5.21
CA THR A 259 -12.68 1.93 5.88
C THR A 259 -14.20 2.04 6.01
N LEU A 260 -14.96 1.79 4.95
CA LEU A 260 -16.42 1.81 5.00
C LEU A 260 -16.97 0.80 6.01
N ALA A 261 -16.41 -0.41 6.09
CA ALA A 261 -16.84 -1.42 7.05
C ALA A 261 -16.60 -0.98 8.49
N HIS A 262 -15.46 -0.34 8.75
CA HIS A 262 -15.14 0.27 10.04
C HIS A 262 -16.12 1.39 10.42
N GLU A 263 -16.34 2.36 9.52
CA GLU A 263 -17.27 3.46 9.77
C GLU A 263 -18.73 2.97 9.91
N PHE A 264 -19.11 1.89 9.23
CA PHE A 264 -20.40 1.24 9.46
C PHE A 264 -20.49 0.64 10.87
N GLY A 265 -19.43 0.04 11.41
CA GLY A 265 -19.42 -0.37 12.82
C GLY A 265 -19.70 0.79 13.77
N HIS A 266 -19.09 1.96 13.52
CA HIS A 266 -19.43 3.19 14.24
C HIS A 266 -20.88 3.65 14.00
N ALA A 267 -21.45 3.45 12.81
CA ALA A 267 -22.85 3.77 12.52
C ALA A 267 -23.83 2.93 13.34
N LEU A 268 -23.44 1.70 13.70
CA LEU A 268 -24.14 0.82 14.67
C LEU A 268 -23.84 1.18 16.13
N GLY A 269 -22.93 2.12 16.35
CA GLY A 269 -22.57 2.67 17.64
C GLY A 269 -21.38 1.98 18.33
N LEU A 270 -20.63 1.14 17.61
CA LEU A 270 -19.44 0.49 18.17
C LEU A 270 -18.34 1.51 18.41
N GLY A 271 -17.58 1.32 19.47
CA GLY A 271 -16.27 1.95 19.66
C GLY A 271 -15.15 1.13 19.01
N HIS A 272 -13.91 1.56 19.24
CA HIS A 272 -12.75 0.78 18.83
C HIS A 272 -12.56 -0.48 19.68
N THR A 273 -11.94 -1.48 19.05
CA THR A 273 -11.49 -2.73 19.67
C THR A 273 -9.96 -2.76 19.78
N ASP A 274 -9.44 -3.57 20.69
CA ASP A 274 -8.01 -3.58 21.01
C ASP A 274 -7.18 -4.37 19.98
N SER A 275 -7.78 -5.40 19.37
CA SER A 275 -7.06 -6.25 18.42
C SER A 275 -6.72 -5.55 17.12
N SER A 276 -5.44 -5.58 16.74
CA SER A 276 -4.94 -4.98 15.49
C SER A 276 -5.42 -5.68 14.22
N THR A 277 -6.06 -6.84 14.32
CA THR A 277 -6.66 -7.54 13.17
C THR A 277 -8.15 -7.28 13.03
N SER A 278 -8.77 -6.66 14.04
CA SER A 278 -10.20 -6.35 14.09
C SER A 278 -10.54 -5.21 13.13
N VAL A 279 -11.66 -5.26 12.41
CA VAL A 279 -12.07 -4.15 11.54
C VAL A 279 -12.28 -2.88 12.36
N MET A 280 -12.80 -2.99 13.58
CA MET A 280 -12.99 -1.88 14.52
C MET A 280 -11.70 -1.50 15.27
N HIS A 281 -10.52 -1.90 14.84
CA HIS A 281 -9.28 -1.38 15.44
C HIS A 281 -9.10 0.11 15.14
N TYR A 282 -8.59 0.88 16.09
CA TYR A 282 -8.36 2.33 15.93
C TYR A 282 -7.37 2.70 14.81
N THR A 283 -6.64 1.73 14.27
CA THR A 283 -5.75 1.92 13.12
C THR A 283 -5.98 0.81 12.10
N LEU A 284 -6.43 1.17 10.91
CA LEU A 284 -6.58 0.23 9.82
C LEU A 284 -5.23 -0.11 9.18
N ASN A 285 -5.05 -1.37 8.81
CA ASN A 285 -3.88 -1.89 8.12
C ASN A 285 -4.29 -2.78 6.92
N PRO A 286 -3.42 -2.93 5.90
CA PRO A 286 -3.74 -3.68 4.69
C PRO A 286 -3.98 -5.18 4.89
N GLN A 287 -3.66 -5.76 6.04
CA GLN A 287 -3.83 -7.19 6.33
C GLN A 287 -5.26 -7.51 6.79
N GLN A 288 -6.02 -6.51 7.26
CA GLN A 288 -7.43 -6.66 7.57
C GLN A 288 -8.26 -6.77 6.28
N GLN A 289 -9.22 -7.69 6.25
CA GLN A 289 -10.05 -7.93 5.07
C GLN A 289 -11.53 -8.13 5.38
N SER A 290 -11.86 -8.59 6.58
CA SER A 290 -13.22 -8.95 6.97
C SER A 290 -13.40 -8.84 8.48
N LEU A 291 -14.66 -8.75 8.91
CA LEU A 291 -15.02 -8.76 10.33
C LEU A 291 -14.41 -9.99 11.04
N THR A 292 -13.87 -9.74 12.22
CA THR A 292 -13.33 -10.75 13.12
C THR A 292 -14.35 -11.17 14.16
N ALA A 293 -14.04 -12.20 14.94
CA ALA A 293 -14.88 -12.59 16.09
C ALA A 293 -15.03 -11.45 17.10
N GLU A 294 -14.01 -10.61 17.27
CA GLU A 294 -14.03 -9.48 18.21
C GLU A 294 -14.99 -8.38 17.76
N ASP A 295 -14.99 -8.05 16.46
CA ASP A 295 -15.98 -7.14 15.86
C ASP A 295 -17.41 -7.61 16.11
N ILE A 296 -17.64 -8.91 15.89
CA ILE A 296 -18.95 -9.54 16.02
C ILE A 296 -19.38 -9.57 17.50
N ASP A 297 -18.49 -9.96 18.40
CA ASP A 297 -18.79 -10.05 19.83
C ASP A 297 -19.02 -8.67 20.46
N ALA A 298 -18.30 -7.63 19.99
CA ALA A 298 -18.56 -6.25 20.38
C ALA A 298 -19.99 -5.82 20.03
N LEU A 299 -20.45 -6.13 18.81
CA LEU A 299 -21.83 -5.81 18.41
C LEU A 299 -22.88 -6.67 19.11
N ARG A 300 -22.61 -7.96 19.36
CA ARG A 300 -23.50 -8.80 20.18
C ARG A 300 -23.70 -8.22 21.57
N LEU A 301 -22.62 -7.79 22.22
CA LEU A 301 -22.68 -7.18 23.53
C LEU A 301 -23.50 -5.88 23.51
N GLN A 302 -23.28 -5.04 22.49
CA GLN A 302 -23.99 -3.78 22.34
C GLN A 302 -25.48 -3.98 22.07
N CYS A 303 -25.84 -4.91 21.19
CA CYS A 303 -27.22 -5.12 20.76
C CYS A 303 -28.00 -6.09 21.67
N GLY A 304 -27.31 -6.81 22.55
CA GLY A 304 -27.90 -7.83 23.41
C GLY A 304 -28.51 -8.98 22.62
N PHE A 305 -27.83 -9.38 21.53
CA PHE A 305 -28.14 -10.58 20.75
C PHE A 305 -27.94 -11.87 21.57
#